data_AF-A0A453SQ11-F1
#
_entry.id   AF-A0A453SQ11-F1
#
_cell.length_a   1.000
_cell.length_b   1.000
_cell.length_c   1.000
_cell.angle_alpha   90.00
_cell.angle_beta   90.00
_cell.angle_gamma   90.00
#
_symmetry.space_group_name_H-M   'P 1'
#
loop_
_entity.id
_entity.type
_entity.pdbx_description
1 polymer ?
#
loop_
_entity_poly.entity_id
_entity_poly.type
_entity_poly.pdbx_seq_one_letter_code
_entity_poly.pdbx_strand_id
1 'polypeptide(L)' 'MPQLSLSTNVPVDAVAAADILRDCSRAFARIIGKPESYVTVSIDGSVPTSFAGSEEPAA' A
#
# COMPACT_ATOMS: atom_id res chain seq x y z
N MET A 1 -12.20 11.13 -4.57
CA MET A 1 -11.03 11.15 -3.66
C MET A 1 -10.03 10.16 -4.22
N PRO A 2 -8.77 10.54 -4.49
CA PRO A 2 -7.76 9.60 -4.95
C PRO A 2 -7.52 8.51 -3.90
N GLN A 3 -7.51 7.25 -4.34
CA GLN A 3 -7.27 6.10 -3.47
C GLN A 3 -6.12 5.26 -4.02
N LEU A 4 -5.25 4.81 -3.13
CA LEU A 4 -4.20 3.84 -3.39
C LEU A 4 -4.48 2.60 -2.53
N SER A 5 -4.63 1.43 -3.15
CA SER A 5 -4.79 0.15 -2.43
C SER A 5 -3.59 -0.73 -2.74
N LEU A 6 -2.93 -1.19 -1.70
CA LEU A 6 -1.78 -2.09 -1.76
C LEU A 6 -2.23 -3.46 -1.27
N SER A 7 -1.82 -4.52 -1.95
CA SER A 7 -2.10 -5.88 -1.54
C SER A 7 -0.83 -6.69 -1.70
N THR A 8 -0.46 -7.45 -0.68
CA THR A 8 0.76 -8.27 -0.71
C THR A 8 0.50 -9.63 -0.08
N ASN A 9 1.18 -10.66 -0.57
CA ASN A 9 1.18 -11.99 0.04
C ASN A 9 2.03 -12.08 1.31
N VAL A 10 2.84 -11.06 1.60
CA VAL A 10 3.66 -11.00 2.81
C VAL A 10 2.80 -10.58 4.00
N PRO A 11 2.96 -11.18 5.19
CA PRO A 11 2.33 -10.69 6.40
C PRO A 11 2.91 -9.32 6.76
N VAL A 12 2.02 -8.33 6.91
CA VAL A 12 2.39 -6.96 7.31
C VAL A 12 1.94 -6.76 8.75
N ASP A 13 2.89 -6.43 9.63
CA ASP A 13 2.57 -6.06 11.01
C ASP A 13 2.07 -4.61 11.11
N ALA A 14 1.45 -4.26 12.24
CA ALA A 14 0.84 -2.95 12.43
C ALA A 14 1.83 -1.77 12.42
N VAL A 15 3.09 -2.00 12.81
CA VAL A 15 4.12 -0.94 12.82
C VAL A 15 4.61 -0.70 11.39
N ALA A 16 4.92 -1.77 10.66
CA ALA A 16 5.29 -1.70 9.25
C ALA A 16 4.15 -1.09 8.40
N ALA A 17 2.89 -1.48 8.66
CA ALA A 17 1.74 -0.90 7.98
C ALA A 17 1.63 0.62 8.20
N ALA A 18 1.83 1.11 9.42
CA ALA A 18 1.75 2.53 9.72
C ALA A 18 2.83 3.35 9.00
N ASP A 19 4.06 2.85 8.96
CA ASP A 19 5.16 3.51 8.24
C ASP A 19 4.92 3.52 6.73
N ILE A 20 4.49 2.39 6.14
CA ILE A 20 4.16 2.29 4.71
C ILE A 20 3.02 3.25 4.36
N LEU A 21 1.94 3.25 5.14
CA LEU A 21 0.79 4.13 4.90
C LEU A 21 1.19 5.60 4.91
N ARG A 22 2.04 6.03 5.85
CA ARG A 22 2.52 7.42 5.97
C ARG A 22 3.41 7.84 4.80
N ASP A 23 4.28 6.95 4.35
CA ASP A 23 5.18 7.25 3.24
C ASP A 23 4.41 7.23 1.91
N CYS A 24 3.49 6.29 1.73
CA CYS A 24 2.60 6.22 0.58
C CYS A 24 1.64 7.42 0.50
N SER A 25 1.01 7.84 1.59
CA SER A 25 0.09 8.98 1.58
C SER A 25 0.80 10.27 1.18
N ARG A 26 2.01 10.49 1.72
CA ARG A 26 2.85 11.65 1.38
C ARG A 26 3.32 11.62 -0.07
N ALA A 27 3.83 10.47 -0.53
CA ALA A 27 4.30 10.33 -1.90
C ALA A 27 3.14 10.49 -2.89
N PHE A 28 2.01 9.84 -2.61
CA PHE A 28 0.81 9.91 -3.44
C PHE A 28 0.32 11.35 -3.52
N ALA A 29 0.05 12.02 -2.39
CA ALA A 29 -0.36 13.42 -2.33
C ALA A 29 0.55 14.35 -3.17
N ARG A 30 1.88 14.16 -3.09
CA ARG A 30 2.85 14.90 -3.89
C ARG A 30 2.73 14.64 -5.39
N ILE A 31 2.55 13.39 -5.81
CA ILE A 31 2.44 12.99 -7.23
C ILE A 31 1.16 13.55 -7.86
N ILE A 32 0.03 13.44 -7.17
CA ILE A 32 -1.28 13.91 -7.67
C ILE A 32 -1.51 15.42 -7.43
N GLY A 33 -0.62 16.10 -6.69
CA GLY A 33 -0.72 17.53 -6.42
C GLY A 33 -1.93 17.92 -5.56
N LYS A 34 -2.43 17.01 -4.72
CA LYS A 34 -3.57 17.23 -3.82
C LYS A 34 -3.12 17.14 -2.36
N PRO A 35 -3.80 17.83 -1.43
CA PRO A 35 -3.48 17.72 -0.01
C PRO A 35 -3.67 16.28 0.48
N GLU A 36 -2.84 15.88 1.43
CA GLU A 36 -2.84 14.53 2.00
C GLU A 36 -4.17 14.18 2.67
N SER A 37 -4.90 15.18 3.19
CA SER A 37 -6.25 15.02 3.73
C SER A 37 -7.29 14.54 2.70
N TYR A 38 -6.97 14.59 1.40
CA TYR A 38 -7.85 14.16 0.32
C TYR A 38 -7.49 12.80 -0.27
N VAL A 39 -6.41 12.17 0.20
CA VAL A 39 -5.95 10.86 -0.30
C VAL A 39 -6.24 9.77 0.72
N THR A 40 -6.64 8.60 0.21
CA THR A 40 -6.84 7.40 1.02
C THR A 40 -5.81 6.36 0.62
N VAL A 41 -5.14 5.74 1.58
CA VAL A 41 -4.22 4.62 1.34
C VAL A 41 -4.67 3.44 2.19
N SER A 42 -4.76 2.26 1.58
CA SER A 42 -5.03 0.98 2.25
C SER A 42 -3.93 -0.03 1.93
N ILE A 43 -3.60 -0.88 2.90
CA ILE A 43 -2.67 -2.00 2.73
C ILE A 43 -3.28 -3.28 3.28
N ASP A 44 -3.37 -4.29 2.43
CA ASP A 44 -3.86 -5.62 2.75
C ASP A 44 -2.70 -6.62 2.68
N GLY A 45 -2.23 -7.05 3.84
CA GLY A 45 -1.22 -8.11 3.95
C GLY A 45 -1.83 -9.51 3.91
N SER A 46 -0.98 -10.51 3.68
CA SER A 46 -1.38 -11.93 3.64
C SER A 46 -2.45 -12.26 2.59
N VAL A 47 -2.50 -11.52 1.49
CA VAL A 47 -3.41 -11.78 0.37
C VAL A 47 -2.78 -12.82 -0.55
N PRO A 48 -3.42 -13.98 -0.79
CA PRO A 48 -2.89 -14.99 -1.71
C PRO A 48 -2.62 -14.37 -3.09
N THR A 49 -1.35 -14.33 -3.47
CA THR A 49 -0.89 -13.68 -4.70
C THR A 49 0.08 -14.60 -5.40
N SER A 50 -0.17 -14.88 -6.68
CA SER A 50 0.78 -15.54 -7.56
C SER A 50 1.20 -14.58 -8.65
N PHE A 51 2.51 -14.34 -8.75
CA PHE A 51 3.10 -13.46 -9.75
C PHE A 51 4.11 -14.26 -10.58
N ALA A 52 4.00 -14.15 -11.91
CA ALA A 52 4.84 -14.90 -12.87
C ALA A 52 4.84 -16.43 -12.65
N GLY A 53 3.78 -16.99 -12.06
CA GLY A 53 3.66 -18.43 -11.77
C GLY A 53 4.34 -18.88 -10.46
N SER A 54 4.81 -17.93 -9.64
CA SER A 54 5.38 -18.18 -8.30
C SER A 54 4.51 -17.55 -7.21
N GLU A 55 4.50 -18.13 -6.02
CA GLU A 55 3.86 -17.58 -4.80
C GLU A 55 4.88 -16.86 -3.89
N GLU A 56 6.07 -16.57 -4.43
CA GLU A 56 7.08 -15.77 -3.74
C GLU A 56 6.59 -14.35 -3.39
N PRO A 57 7.19 -13.69 -2.39
CA PRO A 57 6.83 -12.34 -1.95
C PRO A 57 6.61 -11.34 -3.09
N ALA A 58 5.38 -10.82 -3.22
CA ALA A 58 4.92 -9.92 -4.28
C ALA A 58 3.87 -8.92 -3.75
N ALA A 59 3.74 -7.77 -4.43
CA ALA A 59 2.78 -6.70 -4.14
C ALA A 59 2.41 -5.93 -5.41
#